data_AF-A0A1G4AWQ8-F1
#
_entry.id   AF-A0A1G4AWQ8-F1
#
_cell.length_a   1.000
_cell.length_b   1.000
_cell.length_c   1.000
_cell.angle_alpha   90.00
_cell.angle_beta   90.00
_cell.angle_gamma   90.00
#
_symmetry.space_group_name_H-M   'P 1'
#
loop_
_entity.id
_entity.type
_entity.pdbx_description
1 polymer ?
#
loop_
_entity_poly.entity_id
_entity_poly.type
_entity_poly.pdbx_seq_one_letter_code
_entity_poly.pdbx_strand_id
1 'polypeptide(L)'
;MARSVLILAALCAATVQARPQSTGKCAFQITASSGSGAYGCLKVGETGGFSAPSGANVEFAMGRDCQVSVTNGPIEGVSVQSKGPC
;
A
#
# COMPACT_ATOMS: atom_id res chain seq x y z
N MET A 1 -36.64 30.33 -16.81
CA MET A 1 -36.54 29.01 -16.15
C MET A 1 -35.16 28.44 -16.38
N ALA A 2 -34.14 28.86 -15.62
CA ALA A 2 -32.74 28.48 -15.88
C ALA A 2 -31.88 28.39 -14.61
N ARG A 3 -32.52 28.42 -13.43
CA ARG A 3 -31.81 28.51 -12.14
C ARG A 3 -31.72 27.16 -11.40
N SER A 4 -32.43 26.14 -11.88
CA SER A 4 -32.55 24.84 -11.20
C SER A 4 -31.55 23.78 -11.67
N VAL A 5 -30.82 24.02 -12.77
CA VAL A 5 -29.94 23.01 -13.39
C VAL A 5 -28.53 23.00 -12.79
N LEU A 6 -28.10 24.11 -12.18
CA LEU A 6 -26.73 24.23 -11.63
C LEU A 6 -26.51 23.46 -10.32
N ILE A 7 -27.58 23.05 -9.62
CA ILE A 7 -27.46 22.36 -8.33
C ILE A 7 -27.16 20.86 -8.52
N LEU A 8 -27.63 20.24 -9.62
CA LEU A 8 -27.43 18.80 -9.84
C LEU A 8 -25.98 18.43 -10.18
N ALA A 9 -25.25 19.30 -10.88
CA ALA A 9 -23.86 19.02 -11.28
C ALA A 9 -22.89 19.02 -10.08
N ALA A 10 -23.19 19.80 -9.03
CA ALA A 10 -22.37 19.86 -7.83
C ALA A 10 -22.43 18.57 -7.00
N LEU A 11 -23.54 17.82 -7.05
CA LEU A 11 -23.65 16.54 -6.33
C LEU A 11 -22.86 15.41 -7.00
N CYS A 12 -22.71 15.41 -8.32
CA CYS A 12 -21.95 14.36 -9.03
C CYS A 12 -20.43 14.46 -8.83
N ALA A 13 -19.90 15.64 -8.48
CA ALA A 13 -18.47 15.80 -8.22
C ALA A 13 -18.06 15.30 -6.82
N ALA A 14 -18.99 15.25 -5.86
CA ALA A 14 -18.71 14.84 -4.49
C ALA A 14 -18.59 13.31 -4.30
N THR A 15 -18.98 12.51 -5.29
CA THR A 15 -18.90 11.04 -5.21
C THR A 15 -17.56 10.48 -5.67
N VAL A 16 -16.69 11.30 -6.29
CA VAL A 16 -15.37 10.89 -6.79
C VAL A 16 -14.28 11.08 -5.73
N GLN A 17 -14.50 10.66 -4.48
CA GLN A 17 -13.39 10.65 -3.51
C GLN A 17 -13.58 9.77 -2.29
N ALA A 18 -14.78 9.27 -2.04
CA ALA A 18 -15.00 8.19 -1.08
C ALA A 18 -14.70 6.83 -1.74
N ARG A 19 -13.44 6.60 -2.16
CA ARG A 19 -12.98 5.21 -2.28
C ARG A 19 -13.20 4.60 -0.89
N PRO A 20 -14.00 3.52 -0.75
CA PRO A 20 -14.23 2.91 0.55
C PRO A 20 -12.88 2.66 1.17
N GLN A 21 -12.67 3.25 2.35
CA GLN A 21 -11.45 3.18 3.11
C GLN A 21 -11.19 1.69 3.32
N SER A 22 -10.28 1.10 2.56
CA SER A 22 -9.93 -0.31 2.72
C SER A 22 -9.26 -0.44 4.07
N THR A 23 -10.05 -0.73 5.11
CA THR A 23 -9.60 -1.22 6.41
C THR A 23 -9.19 -2.70 6.30
N GLY A 24 -8.67 -3.10 5.14
CA GLY A 24 -8.19 -4.45 4.85
C GLY A 24 -6.74 -4.62 5.27
N LYS A 25 -6.32 -5.88 5.37
CA LYS A 25 -4.90 -6.21 5.40
C LYS A 25 -4.47 -6.48 3.95
N CYS A 26 -3.19 -6.27 3.70
CA CYS A 26 -2.56 -6.53 2.43
C CYS A 26 -1.42 -7.49 2.66
N ALA A 27 -1.37 -8.51 1.82
CA ALA A 27 -0.28 -9.46 1.78
C ALA A 27 0.94 -8.79 1.15
N PHE A 28 2.10 -9.04 1.75
CA PHE A 28 3.39 -8.63 1.20
C PHE A 28 4.32 -9.84 1.12
N GLN A 29 5.21 -9.80 0.14
CA GLN A 29 6.32 -10.73 0.01
C GLN A 29 7.61 -9.93 -0.08
N ILE A 30 8.59 -10.34 0.72
CA ILE A 30 9.95 -9.83 0.70
C ILE A 30 10.83 -10.95 0.19
N THR A 31 11.64 -10.64 -0.82
CA THR A 31 12.58 -11.60 -1.41
C THR A 31 13.97 -10.97 -1.40
N ALA A 32 14.90 -11.62 -0.73
CA ALA A 32 16.32 -11.31 -0.79
C ALA A 32 17.03 -12.16 -1.84
N SER A 33 18.10 -11.63 -2.44
CA SER A 33 18.92 -12.33 -3.45
C SER A 33 19.58 -13.60 -2.94
N SER A 34 19.71 -13.75 -1.61
CA SER A 34 20.17 -14.98 -0.97
C SER A 34 19.16 -16.14 -1.05
N GLY A 35 17.96 -15.91 -1.59
CA GLY A 35 16.85 -16.87 -1.60
C GLY A 35 16.02 -16.87 -0.31
N SER A 36 16.42 -16.08 0.69
CA SER A 36 15.64 -15.86 1.91
C SER A 36 14.50 -14.89 1.64
N GLY A 37 13.34 -15.12 2.24
CA GLY A 37 12.20 -14.24 2.10
C GLY A 37 11.27 -14.27 3.28
N ALA A 38 10.44 -13.25 3.39
CA ALA A 38 9.36 -13.19 4.37
C ALA A 38 8.04 -12.95 3.65
N TYR A 39 6.97 -13.50 4.21
CA TYR A 39 5.62 -13.26 3.75
C TYR A 39 4.76 -12.95 4.96
N GLY A 40 3.86 -11.99 4.82
CA GLY A 40 2.97 -11.60 5.90
C GLY A 40 1.81 -10.75 5.44
N CYS A 41 0.97 -10.39 6.41
CA CYS A 41 -0.19 -9.56 6.21
C CYS A 41 -0.09 -8.32 7.09
N LEU A 42 -0.09 -7.15 6.46
CA LEU A 42 0.00 -5.87 7.14
C LEU A 42 -1.28 -5.08 6.92
N LYS A 43 -1.79 -4.38 7.93
CA LYS A 43 -2.93 -3.49 7.71
C LYS A 43 -2.53 -2.36 6.78
N VAL A 44 -3.48 -1.93 5.96
CA VAL A 44 -3.35 -0.68 5.22
C VAL A 44 -3.03 0.48 6.17
N GLY A 45 -2.03 1.30 5.82
CA GLY A 45 -1.57 2.45 6.58
C GLY A 45 -0.50 2.14 7.64
N GLU A 46 -0.19 0.87 7.88
CA GLU A 46 0.87 0.45 8.80
C GLU A 46 2.23 0.33 8.09
N THR A 47 3.28 0.20 8.90
CA THR A 47 4.66 -0.07 8.45
C THR A 47 5.10 -1.47 8.85
N GLY A 48 5.89 -2.11 7.99
CA GLY A 48 6.47 -3.42 8.20
C GLY A 48 7.98 -3.35 8.07
N GLY A 49 8.65 -4.31 8.71
CA GLY A 49 10.10 -4.42 8.70
C GLY A 49 10.56 -5.85 8.45
N PHE A 50 11.68 -6.01 7.76
CA PHE A 50 12.37 -7.28 7.61
C PHE A 50 13.88 -7.13 7.74
N SER A 51 14.45 -7.89 8.66
CA SER A 51 15.90 -8.01 8.80
C SER A 51 16.41 -9.12 7.89
N ALA A 52 17.12 -8.74 6.83
CA ALA A 52 17.82 -9.70 5.99
C ALA A 52 18.98 -10.34 6.78
N PRO A 53 19.34 -11.61 6.49
CA PRO A 53 20.46 -12.29 7.14
C PRO A 53 21.81 -11.56 6.98
N SER A 54 21.94 -10.72 5.95
CA SER A 54 23.11 -9.87 5.72
C SER A 54 23.24 -8.70 6.71
N GLY A 55 22.25 -8.49 7.60
CA GLY A 55 22.20 -7.37 8.55
C GLY A 55 21.49 -6.12 8.01
N ALA A 56 21.06 -6.13 6.74
CA ALA A 56 20.26 -5.05 6.18
C ALA A 56 18.81 -5.14 6.67
N ASN A 57 18.28 -4.04 7.21
CA ASN A 57 16.88 -3.94 7.60
C ASN A 57 16.10 -3.21 6.52
N VAL A 58 15.04 -3.82 6.02
CA VAL A 58 14.14 -3.22 5.02
C VAL A 58 12.89 -2.74 5.73
N GLU A 59 12.59 -1.45 5.61
CA GLU A 59 11.38 -0.86 6.15
C GLU A 59 10.46 -0.47 5.00
N PHE A 60 9.18 -0.77 5.12
CA PHE A 60 8.20 -0.45 4.09
C PHE A 60 6.88 -0.03 4.70
N ALA A 61 6.15 0.82 3.99
CA ALA A 61 4.80 1.24 4.33
C ALA A 61 3.80 0.55 3.38
N MET A 62 2.65 0.16 3.92
CA MET A 62 1.53 -0.35 3.15
C MET A 62 0.52 0.77 2.87
N GLY A 63 0.43 1.19 1.62
CA GLY A 63 -0.52 2.19 1.14
C GLY A 63 -1.96 1.68 1.08
N ARG A 64 -2.89 2.61 0.79
CA ARG A 64 -4.34 2.35 0.82
C ARG A 64 -4.84 1.36 -0.23
N ASP A 65 -4.17 1.30 -1.37
CA ASP A 65 -4.48 0.38 -2.46
C ASP A 65 -3.56 -0.85 -2.44
N CYS A 66 -3.14 -1.30 -1.25
CA CYS A 66 -2.09 -2.31 -1.06
C CYS A 66 -0.78 -1.98 -1.79
N GLN A 67 -0.47 -0.70 -1.97
CA GLN A 67 0.78 -0.29 -2.59
C GLN A 67 1.91 -0.36 -1.56
N VAL A 68 2.96 -1.13 -1.83
CA VAL A 68 4.14 -1.16 -0.97
C VAL A 68 5.09 -0.05 -1.39
N SER A 69 5.62 0.69 -0.41
CA SER A 69 6.70 1.66 -0.61
C SER A 69 7.80 1.43 0.41
N VAL A 70 9.03 1.21 -0.05
CA VAL A 70 10.20 1.07 0.84
C VAL A 70 10.58 2.45 1.38
N THR A 71 10.65 2.59 2.70
CA THR A 71 10.77 3.90 3.37
C THR A 71 12.22 4.30 3.65
N ASN A 72 13.13 3.33 3.79
CA ASN A 72 14.55 3.58 4.07
C ASN A 72 15.45 3.50 2.82
N GLY A 73 14.84 3.51 1.63
CA GLY A 73 15.52 3.46 0.34
C GLY A 73 15.64 2.05 -0.25
N PRO A 74 15.93 1.93 -1.55
CA PRO A 74 16.12 0.62 -2.18
C PRO A 74 17.33 -0.07 -1.56
N ILE A 75 17.12 -1.28 -1.04
CA ILE A 75 18.19 -2.11 -0.48
C ILE A 75 18.61 -3.08 -1.56
N GLU A 76 19.90 -3.04 -1.92
CA GLU A 76 20.44 -3.88 -2.97
C GLU A 76 20.20 -5.35 -2.66
N GLY A 77 19.64 -6.06 -3.64
CA GLY A 77 19.30 -7.46 -3.50
C GLY A 77 18.11 -7.75 -2.58
N VAL A 78 17.30 -6.76 -2.20
CA VAL A 78 16.00 -7.00 -1.55
C VAL A 78 14.88 -6.36 -2.35
N SER A 79 13.81 -7.11 -2.57
CA SER A 79 12.59 -6.62 -3.20
C SER A 79 11.39 -6.83 -2.28
N VAL A 80 10.50 -5.86 -2.21
CA VAL A 80 9.23 -5.96 -1.49
C VAL A 80 8.10 -5.80 -2.49
N GLN A 81 7.18 -6.76 -2.51
CA GLN A 81 6.05 -6.78 -3.43
C GLN A 81 4.75 -6.95 -2.67
N SER A 82 3.74 -6.19 -3.07
CA SER A 82 2.36 -6.46 -2.66
C SER A 82 1.81 -7.68 -3.39
N LYS A 83 1.03 -8.50 -2.69
CA LYS A 83 0.29 -9.64 -3.26
C LYS A 83 -1.22 -9.41 -3.25
N GLY A 84 -1.66 -8.20 -2.93
CA GLY A 84 -3.08 -7.86 -2.83
C GLY A 84 -3.65 -8.09 -1.42
N PRO A 85 -4.98 -8.19 -1.29
CA PRO A 85 -5.63 -8.29 0.01
C PRO A 85 -5.39 -9.64 0.70
N CYS A 86 -5.38 -9.60 2.02
CA CYS A 86 -5.50 -10.73 2.95
C CYS A 86 -6.23 -10.24 4.23
#